data_AF-A0A497A2K1-F1
#
_entry.id   AF-A0A497A2K1-F1
#
_cell.length_a   1.000
_cell.length_b   1.000
_cell.length_c   1.000
_cell.angle_alpha   90.00
_cell.angle_beta   90.00
_cell.angle_gamma   90.00
#
_symmetry.space_group_name_H-M   'P 1'
#
loop_
_entity.id
_entity.type
_entity.pdbx_description
1 polymer ?
#
loop_
_entity_poly.entity_id
_entity_poly.type
_entity_poly.pdbx_seq_one_letter_code
_entity_poly.pdbx_strand_id
1 'polypeptide(L)'
;GPATLAGTMVVSNAEFLGGLVIQEFSSPGAPVVYAASVDTIDFKTGANMPSPENSLMHLGLNKIAHYYDLPIEISVTGGTTSKVLDTQAGYEKATTILTHISTTPDIALGMGGVDGARMTSAEALVIGNEIIDYALRFVEGFEVNEETMAVDIIDKVGPGGIYLGEKHTVEHFREIWMTRLSDISSYETWEQRGSRTIDEVAREKVREILATHKVTPLPEDVDREISRILQRAESELL
;
A
#
# COMPACT_ATOMS: atom_id res chain seq x y z
N GLY A 1 -16.53 18.41 -0.46
CA GLY A 1 -17.94 17.99 -0.52
C GLY A 1 -18.71 18.44 0.71
N PRO A 2 -19.96 17.99 0.90
CA PRO A 2 -20.73 18.16 2.12
C PRO A 2 -20.03 17.57 3.35
N ALA A 3 -20.33 18.05 4.56
CA ALA A 3 -19.70 17.55 5.79
C ALA A 3 -20.07 16.08 6.15
N THR A 4 -21.11 15.52 5.52
CA THR A 4 -21.53 14.13 5.71
C THR A 4 -20.78 13.20 4.75
N LEU A 5 -20.33 12.03 5.24
CA LEU A 5 -19.57 11.05 4.45
C LEU A 5 -20.29 10.63 3.16
N ALA A 6 -21.55 10.19 3.28
CA ALA A 6 -22.35 9.78 2.14
C ALA A 6 -22.54 10.92 1.13
N GLY A 7 -22.78 12.15 1.61
CA GLY A 7 -22.89 13.32 0.74
C GLY A 7 -21.59 13.62 -0.03
N THR A 8 -20.43 13.47 0.62
CA THR A 8 -19.13 13.62 -0.06
C THR A 8 -18.91 12.52 -1.09
N MET A 9 -19.24 11.27 -0.79
CA MET A 9 -19.17 10.18 -1.76
C MET A 9 -20.10 10.38 -2.96
N VAL A 10 -21.32 10.89 -2.76
CA VAL A 10 -22.25 11.19 -3.85
C VAL A 10 -21.65 12.22 -4.80
N VAL A 11 -21.03 13.29 -4.28
CA VAL A 11 -20.38 14.31 -5.12
C VAL A 11 -19.19 13.70 -5.87
N SER A 12 -18.29 12.99 -5.18
CA SER A 12 -17.10 12.36 -5.78
C SER A 12 -17.48 11.36 -6.88
N ASN A 13 -18.50 10.52 -6.64
CA ASN A 13 -19.04 9.60 -7.64
C ASN A 13 -19.67 10.34 -8.84
N ALA A 14 -20.43 11.41 -8.60
CA ALA A 14 -21.02 12.20 -9.68
C ALA A 14 -19.95 12.90 -10.55
N GLU A 15 -18.87 13.39 -9.93
CA GLU A 15 -17.72 13.96 -10.65
C GLU A 15 -17.06 12.92 -11.55
N PHE A 16 -16.80 11.71 -11.02
CA PHE A 16 -16.27 10.61 -11.80
C PHE A 16 -17.16 10.24 -13.00
N LEU A 17 -18.47 10.04 -12.76
CA LEU A 17 -19.41 9.69 -13.83
C LEU A 17 -19.53 10.79 -14.88
N GLY A 18 -19.46 12.06 -14.48
CA GLY A 18 -19.41 13.18 -15.42
C GLY A 18 -18.20 13.13 -16.34
N GLY A 19 -17.01 12.85 -15.79
CA GLY A 19 -15.79 12.63 -16.57
C GLY A 19 -15.89 11.42 -17.50
N LEU A 20 -16.44 10.32 -17.01
CA LEU A 20 -16.68 9.10 -17.79
C LEU A 20 -17.56 9.38 -19.01
N VAL A 21 -18.67 10.11 -18.83
CA VAL A 21 -19.57 10.49 -19.93
C VAL A 21 -18.83 11.32 -20.98
N ILE A 22 -18.01 12.29 -20.56
CA ILE A 22 -17.21 13.12 -21.48
C ILE A 22 -16.23 12.25 -22.28
N GLN A 23 -15.54 11.32 -21.61
CA GLN A 23 -14.62 10.40 -22.27
C GLN A 23 -15.34 9.48 -23.25
N GLU A 24 -16.49 8.92 -22.89
CA GLU A 24 -17.28 8.06 -23.78
C GLU A 24 -17.81 8.82 -24.99
N PHE A 25 -18.19 10.10 -24.85
CA PHE A 25 -18.55 10.93 -26.01
C PHE A 25 -17.35 11.25 -26.92
N SER A 26 -16.15 11.37 -26.36
CA SER A 26 -14.95 11.75 -27.11
C SER A 26 -14.30 10.55 -27.80
N SER A 27 -14.28 9.39 -27.12
CA SER A 27 -13.69 8.14 -27.59
C SER A 27 -14.41 6.96 -26.92
N PRO A 28 -15.51 6.45 -27.51
CA PRO A 28 -16.30 5.37 -26.95
C PRO A 28 -15.46 4.11 -26.65
N GLY A 29 -15.63 3.54 -25.46
CA GLY A 29 -14.96 2.31 -25.04
C GLY A 29 -13.47 2.45 -24.75
N ALA A 30 -12.96 3.66 -24.57
CA ALA A 30 -11.58 3.83 -24.11
C ALA A 30 -11.43 3.26 -22.68
N PRO A 31 -10.28 2.66 -22.32
CA PRO A 31 -10.07 2.13 -20.98
C PRO A 31 -10.21 3.21 -19.91
N VAL A 32 -10.96 2.90 -18.85
CA VAL A 32 -11.18 3.79 -17.72
C VAL A 32 -10.95 3.07 -16.40
N VAL A 33 -10.41 3.79 -15.43
CA VAL A 33 -10.26 3.35 -14.04
C VAL A 33 -11.10 4.27 -13.17
N TYR A 34 -11.88 3.68 -12.26
CA TYR A 34 -12.62 4.41 -11.25
C TYR A 34 -11.62 5.05 -10.27
N ALA A 35 -11.36 6.35 -10.46
CA ALA A 35 -10.40 7.13 -9.68
C ALA A 35 -11.11 8.26 -8.91
N ALA A 36 -12.12 7.90 -8.12
CA ALA A 36 -12.80 8.86 -7.26
C ALA A 36 -12.03 8.98 -5.93
N SER A 37 -11.60 10.20 -5.60
CA SER A 37 -10.86 10.49 -4.37
C SER A 37 -11.71 11.27 -3.37
N VAL A 38 -11.49 11.00 -2.09
CA VAL A 38 -12.17 11.64 -0.96
C VAL A 38 -11.18 11.81 0.18
N ASP A 39 -11.21 12.96 0.83
CA ASP A 39 -10.34 13.28 1.94
C ASP A 39 -11.12 13.92 3.09
N THR A 40 -10.53 13.84 4.27
CA THR A 40 -11.01 14.52 5.47
C THR A 40 -10.09 15.65 5.85
N ILE A 41 -10.66 16.70 6.44
CA ILE A 41 -9.92 17.89 6.84
C ILE A 41 -10.16 18.20 8.32
N ASP A 42 -9.17 18.82 8.94
CA ASP A 42 -9.36 19.51 10.21
C ASP A 42 -10.18 20.79 9.98
N PHE A 43 -11.35 20.90 10.60
CA PHE A 43 -12.26 22.04 10.40
C PHE A 43 -11.73 23.38 10.94
N LYS A 44 -10.71 23.38 11.81
CA LYS A 44 -10.14 24.61 12.37
C LYS A 44 -9.08 25.20 11.44
N THR A 45 -8.31 24.34 10.79
CA THR A 45 -7.11 24.70 10.02
C THR A 45 -7.27 24.50 8.52
N GLY A 46 -8.25 23.69 8.10
CA GLY A 46 -8.44 23.27 6.71
C GLY A 46 -7.39 22.28 6.19
N ALA A 47 -6.49 21.79 7.06
CA ALA A 47 -5.46 20.84 6.67
C ALA A 47 -6.04 19.43 6.46
N ASN A 48 -5.45 18.65 5.55
CA ASN A 48 -5.76 17.22 5.43
C ASN A 48 -5.49 16.53 6.78
N MET A 49 -6.40 15.64 7.17
CA MET A 49 -6.35 14.88 8.40
C MET A 49 -6.68 13.42 8.09
N PRO A 50 -5.70 12.50 8.20
CA PRO A 50 -5.97 11.06 8.18
C PRO A 50 -6.99 10.71 9.26
N SER A 51 -8.04 9.95 8.89
CA SER A 51 -9.14 9.65 9.79
C SER A 51 -9.81 8.31 9.45
N PRO A 52 -10.53 7.69 10.40
CA PRO A 52 -11.37 6.54 10.10
C PRO A 52 -12.44 6.84 9.04
N GLU A 53 -12.99 8.06 9.04
CA GLU A 53 -13.95 8.52 8.04
C GLU A 53 -13.38 8.49 6.63
N ASN A 54 -12.11 8.85 6.45
CA ASN A 54 -11.42 8.73 5.17
C ASN A 54 -11.40 7.29 4.67
N SER A 55 -11.01 6.33 5.52
CA SER A 55 -11.01 4.92 5.18
C SER A 55 -12.41 4.42 4.85
N LEU A 56 -13.41 4.72 5.68
CA LEU A 56 -14.80 4.30 5.45
C LEU A 56 -15.35 4.77 4.10
N MET A 57 -15.04 6.01 3.70
CA MET A 57 -15.47 6.51 2.38
C MET A 57 -14.77 5.78 1.24
N HIS A 58 -13.46 5.49 1.35
CA HIS A 58 -12.74 4.69 0.34
C HIS A 58 -13.29 3.25 0.23
N LEU A 59 -13.61 2.61 1.35
CA LEU A 59 -14.27 1.29 1.34
C LEU A 59 -15.61 1.36 0.59
N GLY A 60 -16.38 2.42 0.81
CA GLY A 60 -17.65 2.63 0.12
C GLY A 60 -17.49 2.90 -1.38
N LEU A 61 -16.49 3.71 -1.76
CA LEU A 61 -16.18 3.98 -3.17
C LEU A 61 -15.70 2.72 -3.90
N ASN A 62 -14.94 1.85 -3.23
CA ASN A 62 -14.60 0.53 -3.75
C ASN A 62 -15.82 -0.31 -4.10
N LYS A 63 -16.83 -0.35 -3.21
CA LYS A 63 -18.08 -1.05 -3.51
C LYS A 63 -18.84 -0.42 -4.69
N ILE A 64 -18.79 0.89 -4.84
CA ILE A 64 -19.40 1.60 -5.98
C ILE A 64 -18.67 1.27 -7.28
N ALA A 65 -17.33 1.24 -7.30
CA ALA A 65 -16.56 0.89 -8.48
C ALA A 65 -16.87 -0.54 -8.96
N HIS A 66 -16.89 -1.51 -8.05
CA HIS A 66 -17.30 -2.89 -8.37
C HIS A 66 -18.75 -2.99 -8.82
N TYR A 67 -19.66 -2.14 -8.31
CA TYR A 67 -21.03 -2.09 -8.80
C TYR A 67 -21.12 -1.64 -10.27
N TYR A 68 -20.21 -0.78 -10.73
CA TYR A 68 -20.11 -0.39 -12.13
C TYR A 68 -19.27 -1.34 -13.00
N ASP A 69 -18.73 -2.41 -12.43
CA ASP A 69 -17.79 -3.32 -13.10
C ASP A 69 -16.57 -2.59 -13.69
N LEU A 70 -16.05 -1.62 -12.93
CA LEU A 70 -14.87 -0.85 -13.30
C LEU A 70 -13.68 -1.20 -12.39
N PRO A 71 -12.45 -1.25 -12.95
CA PRO A 71 -11.26 -1.33 -12.12
C PRO A 71 -11.16 -0.08 -11.26
N ILE A 72 -10.66 -0.21 -10.03
CA ILE A 72 -10.55 0.90 -9.09
C ILE A 72 -9.11 1.25 -8.76
N GLU A 73 -8.86 2.56 -8.74
CA GLU A 73 -7.69 3.15 -8.15
C GLU A 73 -8.02 3.68 -6.75
N ILE A 74 -7.23 3.29 -5.75
CA ILE A 74 -7.30 3.84 -4.39
C ILE A 74 -5.95 4.40 -3.99
N SER A 75 -5.96 5.62 -3.46
CA SER A 75 -4.79 6.16 -2.78
C SER A 75 -4.55 5.38 -1.48
N VAL A 76 -3.39 4.72 -1.39
CA VAL A 76 -2.95 4.03 -0.16
C VAL A 76 -1.99 4.90 0.66
N THR A 77 -1.70 6.12 0.21
CA THR A 77 -0.68 7.01 0.80
C THR A 77 -1.11 8.39 1.24
N GLY A 78 -2.40 8.69 1.17
CA GLY A 78 -2.94 9.79 1.98
C GLY A 78 -2.64 9.63 3.49
N GLY A 79 -2.19 8.45 3.91
CA GLY A 79 -2.06 8.05 5.31
C GLY A 79 -0.81 8.52 6.04
N THR A 80 -0.18 9.67 5.73
CA THR A 80 0.45 10.39 6.85
C THR A 80 0.59 11.89 6.66
N THR A 81 0.29 12.63 7.73
CA THR A 81 0.60 14.06 7.84
C THR A 81 1.87 14.32 8.65
N SER A 82 2.58 13.27 9.06
CA SER A 82 3.87 13.38 9.72
C SER A 82 4.93 13.90 8.75
N LYS A 83 5.86 14.68 9.30
CA LYS A 83 6.98 15.31 8.57
C LYS A 83 8.23 14.42 8.63
N VAL A 84 8.19 13.40 9.47
CA VAL A 84 9.29 12.50 9.79
C VAL A 84 8.77 11.06 9.84
N LEU A 85 9.67 10.08 9.84
CA LEU A 85 9.32 8.66 9.90
C LEU A 85 9.27 8.18 11.34
N ASP A 86 8.28 8.70 12.07
CA ASP A 86 8.06 8.43 13.48
C ASP A 86 6.86 7.49 13.70
N THR A 87 6.45 7.37 14.97
CA THR A 87 5.26 6.58 15.33
C THR A 87 4.00 7.09 14.62
N GLN A 88 3.86 8.41 14.41
CA GLN A 88 2.75 8.98 13.66
C GLN A 88 2.73 8.45 12.22
N ALA A 89 3.85 8.56 11.51
CA ALA A 89 3.97 8.00 10.17
C ALA A 89 3.67 6.50 10.14
N GLY A 90 4.11 5.76 11.16
CA GLY A 90 3.87 4.32 11.29
C GLY A 90 2.38 3.97 11.37
N TYR A 91 1.65 4.50 12.38
CA TYR A 91 0.26 4.08 12.60
C TYR A 91 -0.71 4.63 11.54
N GLU A 92 -0.48 5.85 11.05
CA GLU A 92 -1.35 6.44 10.01
C GLU A 92 -1.22 5.61 8.71
N LYS A 93 0.02 5.27 8.31
CA LYS A 93 0.26 4.44 7.12
C LYS A 93 -0.27 3.03 7.27
N ALA A 94 0.00 2.38 8.40
CA ALA A 94 -0.47 1.02 8.66
C ALA A 94 -2.00 0.92 8.61
N THR A 95 -2.69 1.88 9.22
CA THR A 95 -4.17 1.92 9.23
C THR A 95 -4.73 2.10 7.83
N THR A 96 -4.23 3.09 7.08
CA THR A 96 -4.70 3.37 5.72
C THR A 96 -4.40 2.21 4.77
N ILE A 97 -3.16 1.70 4.75
CA ILE A 97 -2.76 0.61 3.86
C ILE A 97 -3.59 -0.64 4.15
N LEU A 98 -3.70 -1.05 5.43
CA LEU A 98 -4.44 -2.27 5.77
C LEU A 98 -5.92 -2.16 5.39
N THR A 99 -6.57 -1.03 5.71
CA THR A 99 -8.00 -0.85 5.39
C THR A 99 -8.25 -0.79 3.88
N HIS A 100 -7.41 -0.09 3.13
CA HIS A 100 -7.60 0.09 1.69
C HIS A 100 -7.27 -1.18 0.91
N ILE A 101 -6.15 -1.85 1.21
CA ILE A 101 -5.78 -3.12 0.57
C ILE A 101 -6.78 -4.24 0.90
N SER A 102 -7.43 -4.20 2.07
CA SER A 102 -8.50 -5.15 2.43
C SER A 102 -9.72 -5.10 1.51
N THR A 103 -9.82 -4.10 0.63
CA THR A 103 -10.87 -4.03 -0.40
C THR A 103 -10.42 -4.51 -1.77
N THR A 104 -9.22 -5.07 -1.87
CA THR A 104 -8.64 -5.62 -3.10
C THR A 104 -8.76 -4.65 -4.28
N PRO A 105 -8.22 -3.40 -4.18
CA PRO A 105 -8.24 -2.46 -5.28
C PRO A 105 -7.33 -2.94 -6.42
N ASP A 106 -7.66 -2.57 -7.66
CA ASP A 106 -6.84 -2.90 -8.84
C ASP A 106 -5.54 -2.11 -8.89
N ILE A 107 -5.57 -0.85 -8.43
CA ILE A 107 -4.41 0.03 -8.40
C ILE A 107 -4.31 0.72 -7.03
N ALA A 108 -3.12 0.63 -6.41
CA ALA A 108 -2.79 1.27 -5.15
C ALA A 108 -1.74 2.38 -5.40
N LEU A 109 -2.07 3.63 -5.10
CA LEU A 109 -1.21 4.78 -5.44
C LEU A 109 -0.52 5.49 -4.27
N GLY A 110 0.56 6.18 -4.67
CA GLY A 110 1.22 7.28 -3.98
C GLY A 110 2.28 6.87 -2.94
N MET A 111 2.76 5.63 -3.05
CA MET A 111 3.77 5.03 -2.17
C MET A 111 4.96 5.97 -1.89
N GLY A 112 5.39 6.03 -0.63
CA GLY A 112 6.49 6.91 -0.19
C GLY A 112 6.10 8.36 0.16
N GLY A 113 4.84 8.77 -0.05
CA GLY A 113 4.36 10.11 0.33
C GLY A 113 4.40 10.38 1.84
N VAL A 114 4.80 11.60 2.23
CA VAL A 114 4.77 12.13 3.61
C VAL A 114 4.29 13.59 3.60
N ASP A 115 3.99 14.15 4.79
CA ASP A 115 3.42 15.50 4.96
C ASP A 115 2.18 15.78 4.09
N GLY A 116 1.25 14.81 4.02
CA GLY A 116 0.06 14.92 3.19
C GLY A 116 0.38 14.99 1.70
N ALA A 117 1.26 14.09 1.24
CA ALA A 117 1.73 13.97 -0.14
C ALA A 117 2.49 15.19 -0.69
N ARG A 118 2.96 16.11 0.17
CA ARG A 118 3.81 17.25 -0.24
C ARG A 118 5.26 16.86 -0.48
N MET A 119 5.70 15.74 0.09
CA MET A 119 7.06 15.23 -0.05
C MET A 119 7.03 13.72 -0.27
N THR A 120 8.04 13.21 -0.98
CA THR A 120 8.26 11.77 -1.16
C THR A 120 9.56 11.38 -0.47
N SER A 121 9.55 10.28 0.28
CA SER A 121 10.73 9.69 0.90
C SER A 121 10.91 8.26 0.42
N ALA A 122 12.13 7.92 -0.01
CA ALA A 122 12.49 6.56 -0.39
C ALA A 122 12.47 5.63 0.83
N GLU A 123 12.82 6.13 2.02
CA GLU A 123 12.72 5.38 3.27
C GLU A 123 11.26 5.09 3.62
N ALA A 124 10.36 6.07 3.43
CA ALA A 124 8.92 5.86 3.60
C ALA A 124 8.37 4.82 2.61
N LEU A 125 8.93 4.75 1.41
CA LEU A 125 8.57 3.75 0.40
C LEU A 125 9.00 2.34 0.85
N VAL A 126 10.23 2.19 1.37
CA VAL A 126 10.71 0.91 1.91
C VAL A 126 9.88 0.45 3.10
N ILE A 127 9.55 1.35 4.03
CA ILE A 127 8.66 1.02 5.17
C ILE A 127 7.27 0.68 4.66
N GLY A 128 6.73 1.46 3.72
CA GLY A 128 5.43 1.20 3.10
C GLY A 128 5.35 -0.17 2.42
N ASN A 129 6.44 -0.61 1.78
CA ASN A 129 6.53 -1.93 1.16
C ASN A 129 6.36 -3.07 2.19
N GLU A 130 6.96 -2.95 3.38
CA GLU A 130 6.78 -3.93 4.47
C GLU A 130 5.31 -4.01 4.92
N ILE A 131 4.67 -2.84 5.07
CA ILE A 131 3.25 -2.76 5.49
C ILE A 131 2.32 -3.33 4.40
N ILE A 132 2.62 -3.07 3.12
CA ILE A 132 1.87 -3.65 2.01
C ILE A 132 2.03 -5.16 1.98
N ASP A 133 3.26 -5.68 2.13
CA ASP A 133 3.51 -7.13 2.13
C ASP A 133 2.70 -7.83 3.25
N TYR A 134 2.65 -7.21 4.43
CA TYR A 134 1.77 -7.63 5.52
C TYR A 134 0.29 -7.59 5.13
N ALA A 135 -0.19 -6.48 4.54
CA ALA A 135 -1.58 -6.32 4.16
C ALA A 135 -2.00 -7.30 3.05
N LEU A 136 -1.12 -7.58 2.09
CA LEU A 136 -1.32 -8.57 1.03
C LEU A 136 -1.44 -9.97 1.62
N ARG A 137 -0.54 -10.37 2.53
CA ARG A 137 -0.69 -11.64 3.25
C ARG A 137 -2.01 -11.69 4.04
N PHE A 138 -2.38 -10.58 4.67
CA PHE A 138 -3.58 -10.51 5.50
C PHE A 138 -4.85 -10.79 4.68
N VAL A 139 -4.95 -10.25 3.47
CA VAL A 139 -6.15 -10.45 2.61
C VAL A 139 -6.26 -11.84 2.01
N GLU A 140 -5.17 -12.63 1.98
CA GLU A 140 -5.22 -14.05 1.58
C GLU A 140 -6.04 -14.91 2.56
N GLY A 141 -6.24 -14.44 3.80
CA GLY A 141 -6.93 -15.22 4.82
C GLY A 141 -6.17 -16.49 5.22
N PHE A 142 -6.91 -17.54 5.55
CA PHE A 142 -6.36 -18.85 5.91
C PHE A 142 -7.32 -19.97 5.53
N GLU A 143 -6.77 -21.15 5.25
CA GLU A 143 -7.55 -22.34 4.91
C GLU A 143 -7.99 -23.10 6.16
N VAL A 144 -9.22 -23.62 6.14
CA VAL A 144 -9.77 -24.46 7.22
C VAL A 144 -10.14 -25.82 6.64
N ASN A 145 -9.32 -26.82 6.94
CA ASN A 145 -9.53 -28.21 6.56
C ASN A 145 -8.95 -29.15 7.65
N GLU A 146 -9.00 -30.47 7.42
CA GLU A 146 -8.53 -31.46 8.40
C GLU A 146 -7.03 -31.32 8.73
N GLU A 147 -6.19 -31.03 7.73
CA GLU A 147 -4.75 -30.83 7.87
C GLU A 147 -4.41 -29.53 8.60
N THR A 148 -5.06 -28.40 8.25
CA THR A 148 -4.77 -27.09 8.85
C THR A 148 -5.33 -26.95 10.26
N MET A 149 -6.34 -27.74 10.64
CA MET A 149 -6.81 -27.82 12.02
C MET A 149 -5.85 -28.59 12.94
N ALA A 150 -5.03 -29.50 12.39
CA ALA A 150 -3.96 -30.23 13.09
C ALA A 150 -4.39 -30.92 14.41
N VAL A 151 -5.64 -31.41 14.47
CA VAL A 151 -6.23 -31.94 15.73
C VAL A 151 -5.51 -33.18 16.23
N ASP A 152 -5.03 -34.02 15.32
CA ASP A 152 -4.20 -35.21 15.60
C ASP A 152 -2.85 -34.83 16.22
N ILE A 153 -2.21 -33.76 15.71
CA ILE A 153 -0.96 -33.24 16.24
C ILE A 153 -1.18 -32.65 17.64
N ILE A 154 -2.29 -31.94 17.86
CA ILE A 154 -2.66 -31.37 19.16
C ILE A 154 -2.84 -32.48 20.21
N ASP A 155 -3.56 -33.55 19.87
CA ASP A 155 -3.78 -34.69 20.78
C ASP A 155 -2.46 -35.42 21.08
N LYS A 156 -1.62 -35.61 20.06
CA LYS A 156 -0.30 -36.26 20.18
C LYS A 156 0.66 -35.48 21.09
N VAL A 157 0.78 -34.16 20.91
CA VAL A 157 1.71 -33.31 21.67
C VAL A 157 1.22 -33.15 23.12
N GLY A 158 -0.10 -33.00 23.29
CA GLY A 158 -0.74 -32.95 24.60
C GLY A 158 -0.42 -31.69 25.43
N PRO A 159 -1.01 -31.59 26.64
CA PRO A 159 -0.84 -30.43 27.51
C PRO A 159 0.62 -30.22 27.95
N GLY A 160 1.13 -29.00 27.78
CA GLY A 160 2.50 -28.62 28.16
C GLY A 160 3.58 -29.01 27.15
N GLY A 161 3.21 -29.62 26.02
CA GLY A 161 4.13 -29.94 24.92
C GLY A 161 4.49 -28.75 24.04
N ILE A 162 5.44 -28.96 23.12
CA ILE A 162 5.98 -27.96 22.19
C ILE A 162 5.91 -28.50 20.77
N TYR A 163 5.37 -27.71 19.85
CA TYR A 163 5.11 -28.12 18.45
C TYR A 163 6.32 -27.96 17.51
N LEU A 164 7.37 -27.24 17.92
CA LEU A 164 8.50 -26.88 17.04
C LEU A 164 9.22 -28.10 16.41
N GLY A 165 9.20 -29.25 17.07
CA GLY A 165 9.80 -30.49 16.57
C GLY A 165 8.87 -31.37 15.72
N GLU A 166 7.59 -30.99 15.57
CA GLU A 166 6.61 -31.78 14.84
C GLU A 166 6.78 -31.62 13.32
N LYS A 167 6.58 -32.73 12.60
CA LYS A 167 6.68 -32.75 11.14
C LYS A 167 5.73 -31.74 10.49
N HIS A 168 4.51 -31.62 11.03
CA HIS A 168 3.51 -30.64 10.63
C HIS A 168 4.06 -29.21 10.65
N THR A 169 4.77 -28.81 11.72
CA THR A 169 5.38 -27.47 11.78
C THR A 169 6.45 -27.27 10.71
N VAL A 170 7.26 -28.29 10.41
CA VAL A 170 8.28 -28.23 9.35
C VAL A 170 7.64 -28.15 7.95
N GLU A 171 6.47 -28.73 7.76
CA GLU A 171 5.72 -28.68 6.51
C GLU A 171 5.10 -27.28 6.28
N HIS A 172 4.57 -26.65 7.33
CA HIS A 172 3.83 -25.38 7.20
C HIS A 172 4.59 -24.10 7.57
N PHE A 173 5.77 -24.14 8.20
CA PHE A 173 6.42 -22.90 8.67
C PHE A 173 6.75 -21.90 7.56
N ARG A 174 6.89 -22.36 6.32
CA ARG A 174 7.19 -21.51 5.15
C ARG A 174 6.00 -20.70 4.66
N GLU A 175 4.80 -21.06 5.08
CA GLU A 175 3.54 -20.34 4.78
C GLU A 175 3.37 -19.10 5.68
N ILE A 176 4.15 -19.02 6.75
CA ILE A 176 4.11 -17.93 7.70
C ILE A 176 4.86 -16.74 7.10
N TRP A 177 4.17 -15.59 7.03
CA TRP A 177 4.80 -14.35 6.63
C TRP A 177 5.88 -13.93 7.64
N MET A 178 7.01 -13.48 7.11
CA MET A 178 8.17 -13.08 7.88
C MET A 178 8.59 -11.68 7.48
N THR A 179 8.80 -10.84 8.49
CA THR A 179 9.25 -9.46 8.28
C THR A 179 10.61 -9.42 7.57
N ARG A 180 10.79 -8.45 6.67
CA ARG A 180 12.06 -8.21 5.96
C ARG A 180 12.77 -6.96 6.46
N LEU A 181 12.06 -6.08 7.15
CA LEU A 181 12.56 -4.78 7.61
C LEU A 181 12.55 -4.63 9.14
N SER A 182 11.51 -5.11 9.81
CA SER A 182 11.34 -4.96 11.27
C SER A 182 12.30 -5.87 12.05
N ASP A 183 12.82 -5.36 13.17
CA ASP A 183 13.65 -6.14 14.10
C ASP A 183 12.78 -6.89 15.12
N ILE A 184 12.88 -8.22 15.11
CA ILE A 184 12.17 -9.14 16.02
C ILE A 184 13.11 -9.83 17.01
N SER A 185 14.36 -9.35 17.11
CA SER A 185 15.37 -9.92 18.01
C SER A 185 15.17 -9.47 19.46
N SER A 186 15.89 -10.11 20.38
CA SER A 186 15.87 -9.69 21.78
C SER A 186 16.48 -8.30 21.95
N TYR A 187 16.14 -7.62 23.05
CA TYR A 187 16.71 -6.31 23.35
C TYR A 187 18.24 -6.33 23.35
N GLU A 188 18.86 -7.34 23.95
CA GLU A 188 20.31 -7.48 24.03
C GLU A 188 20.93 -7.63 22.64
N THR A 189 20.26 -8.35 21.74
CA THR A 189 20.72 -8.53 20.36
C THR A 189 20.60 -7.24 19.57
N TRP A 190 19.48 -6.53 19.70
CA TRP A 190 19.26 -5.24 19.07
C TRP A 190 20.25 -4.17 19.58
N GLU A 191 20.51 -4.15 20.88
CA GLU A 191 21.47 -3.24 21.51
C GLU A 191 22.90 -3.52 21.03
N GLN A 192 23.33 -4.78 20.99
CA GLN A 192 24.64 -5.18 20.46
C GLN A 192 24.81 -4.85 18.97
N ARG A 193 23.71 -4.75 18.21
CA ARG A 193 23.69 -4.34 16.79
C ARG A 193 23.58 -2.83 16.60
N GLY A 194 23.68 -2.05 17.68
CA GLY A 194 23.76 -0.59 17.64
C GLY A 194 22.43 0.12 17.83
N SER A 195 21.40 -0.54 18.38
CA SER A 195 20.15 0.10 18.81
C SER A 195 19.44 0.89 17.71
N ARG A 196 19.44 0.34 16.50
CA ARG A 196 19.02 1.07 15.30
C ARG A 196 17.52 1.29 15.23
N THR A 197 17.11 2.45 14.75
CA THR A 197 15.70 2.78 14.52
C THR A 197 15.23 2.36 13.12
N ILE A 198 13.91 2.25 12.92
CA ILE A 198 13.35 1.76 11.66
C ILE A 198 13.69 2.67 10.46
N ASP A 199 13.79 3.97 10.66
CA ASP A 199 14.17 4.93 9.62
C ASP A 199 15.65 4.81 9.22
N GLU A 200 16.54 4.46 10.16
CA GLU A 200 17.94 4.17 9.88
C GLU A 200 18.11 2.87 9.09
N VAL A 201 17.32 1.84 9.43
CA VAL A 201 17.30 0.56 8.71
C VAL A 201 16.76 0.78 7.29
N ALA A 202 15.64 1.51 7.15
CA ALA A 202 15.06 1.84 5.86
C ALA A 202 16.04 2.64 4.97
N ARG A 203 16.76 3.61 5.54
CA ARG A 203 17.78 4.39 4.81
C ARG A 203 18.91 3.53 4.28
N GLU A 204 19.41 2.58 5.07
CA GLU A 204 20.42 1.64 4.59
C GLU A 204 19.87 0.77 3.47
N LYS A 205 18.63 0.27 3.60
CA LYS A 205 18.00 -0.54 2.58
C LYS A 205 17.82 0.20 1.26
N VAL A 206 17.45 1.49 1.31
CA VAL A 206 17.40 2.36 0.14
C VAL A 206 18.77 2.42 -0.54
N ARG A 207 19.86 2.66 0.21
CA ARG A 207 21.22 2.71 -0.35
C ARG A 207 21.63 1.38 -0.97
N GLU A 208 21.31 0.27 -0.31
CA GLU A 208 21.57 -1.08 -0.83
C GLU A 208 20.85 -1.30 -2.17
N ILE A 209 19.55 -1.00 -2.26
CA ILE A 209 18.75 -1.16 -3.48
C ILE A 209 19.34 -0.30 -4.60
N LEU A 210 19.64 0.98 -4.34
CA LEU A 210 20.19 1.88 -5.35
C LEU A 210 21.58 1.45 -5.84
N ALA A 211 22.39 0.83 -4.98
CA ALA A 211 23.73 0.36 -5.34
C ALA A 211 23.72 -0.97 -6.11
N THR A 212 22.71 -1.82 -5.89
CA THR A 212 22.72 -3.22 -6.37
C THR A 212 21.69 -3.52 -7.45
N HIS A 213 20.59 -2.77 -7.51
CA HIS A 213 19.53 -3.00 -8.49
C HIS A 213 20.01 -2.66 -9.90
N LYS A 214 19.84 -3.61 -10.83
CA LYS A 214 20.15 -3.43 -12.25
C LYS A 214 18.85 -3.34 -13.04
N VAL A 215 18.61 -2.17 -13.63
CA VAL A 215 17.47 -1.95 -14.52
C VAL A 215 17.70 -2.73 -15.81
N THR A 216 16.68 -3.46 -16.26
CA THR A 216 16.73 -4.12 -17.58
C THR A 216 16.71 -3.04 -18.66
N PRO A 217 17.72 -2.98 -19.55
CA PRO A 217 17.77 -1.93 -20.57
C PRO A 217 16.61 -2.07 -21.55
N LEU A 218 16.16 -0.92 -22.08
CA LEU A 218 15.17 -0.90 -23.15
C LEU A 218 15.78 -1.47 -24.45
N PRO A 219 14.96 -2.07 -25.34
CA PRO A 219 15.38 -2.36 -26.70
C PRO A 219 15.94 -1.11 -27.39
N GLU A 220 17.02 -1.27 -28.16
CA GLU A 220 17.77 -0.14 -28.72
C GLU A 220 16.94 0.74 -29.67
N ASP A 221 16.03 0.12 -30.42
CA ASP A 221 15.09 0.81 -31.31
C ASP A 221 14.10 1.68 -30.53
N VAL A 222 13.60 1.19 -29.39
CA VAL A 222 12.70 1.93 -28.50
C VAL A 222 13.43 3.10 -27.85
N ASP A 223 14.64 2.87 -27.31
CA ASP A 223 15.45 3.91 -26.67
C ASP A 223 15.79 5.06 -27.64
N ARG A 224 16.15 4.69 -28.88
CA ARG A 224 16.43 5.65 -29.95
C ARG A 224 15.20 6.48 -30.31
N GLU A 225 14.03 5.84 -30.39
CA GLU A 225 12.79 6.54 -30.70
C GLU A 225 12.37 7.50 -29.58
N ILE A 226 12.46 7.08 -28.31
CA ILE A 226 12.23 7.94 -27.15
C ILE A 226 13.16 9.16 -27.21
N SER A 227 14.46 8.92 -27.43
CA SER A 227 15.46 9.99 -27.52
C SER A 227 15.14 10.99 -28.64
N ARG A 228 14.69 10.50 -29.81
CA ARG A 228 14.28 11.35 -30.93
C ARG A 228 13.07 12.23 -30.59
N ILE A 229 12.06 11.64 -29.92
CA ILE A 229 10.86 12.37 -29.48
C ILE A 229 11.23 13.47 -28.47
N LEU A 230 12.10 13.16 -27.50
CA LEU A 230 12.56 14.12 -26.49
C LEU A 230 13.33 15.28 -27.13
N GLN A 231 14.30 15.00 -28.01
CA GLN A 231 15.07 16.04 -28.70
C GLN A 231 14.19 16.96 -29.55
N ARG A 232 13.18 16.39 -30.23
CA ARG A 232 12.21 17.17 -30.98
C ARG A 232 11.41 18.09 -30.05
N ALA A 233 10.89 17.55 -28.95
CA ALA A 233 10.13 18.32 -27.98
C ALA A 233 10.97 19.47 -27.37
N GLU A 234 12.23 19.20 -27.03
CA GLU A 234 13.17 20.24 -26.56
C GLU A 234 13.34 21.35 -27.60
N SER A 235 13.53 21.02 -28.87
CA SER A 235 13.70 22.03 -29.93
C SER A 235 12.45 22.86 -30.24
N GLU A 236 11.26 22.30 -30.01
CA GLU A 236 9.98 22.95 -30.30
C GLU A 236 9.47 23.79 -29.11
N LEU A 237 9.84 23.43 -27.87
CA LEU A 237 9.28 24.01 -26.64
C LEU A 237 10.27 24.87 -25.83
N LEU A 238 11.59 24.72 -26.01
CA LEU A 238 12.64 25.50 -25.33
C LEU A 238 13.32 26.48 -26.30
#